data_AF-U7NUX2-F1
#
_entry.id   AF-U7NUX2-F1
#
_cell.length_a   1.000
_cell.length_b   1.000
_cell.length_c   1.000
_cell.angle_alpha   90.00
_cell.angle_beta   90.00
_cell.angle_gamma   90.00
#
_symmetry.space_group_name_H-M   'P 1'
#
loop_
_entity.id
_entity.type
_entity.pdbx_description
1 polymer ?
#
loop_
_entity_poly.entity_id
_entity_poly.type
_entity_poly.pdbx_seq_one_letter_code
_entity_poly.pdbx_strand_id
1 'polypeptide(L)'
;MNKPEYLYHGTRKKLELLNPTQGVGYGVADNERGVYAVSDRELAIPFAISYRPLGDGAIFSVETSKRPPQIVLKDTDVDWNQVGYVYKVSSETFEQIDSEQWLSRVPVKPLEAEEIKPESYRGWIVYKSEI
;
A
#
# COMPACT_ATOMS: atom_id res chain seq x y z
N MET A 1 19.07 -6.67 10.62
CA MET A 1 19.06 -5.47 9.76
C MET A 1 18.77 -4.26 10.65
N ASN A 2 19.36 -3.10 10.36
CA ASN A 2 19.04 -1.89 11.11
C ASN A 2 17.67 -1.37 10.67
N LYS A 3 16.84 -0.99 11.64
CA LYS A 3 15.55 -0.33 11.39
C LYS A 3 15.78 0.91 10.52
N PRO A 4 15.09 1.04 9.36
CA PRO A 4 15.18 2.24 8.54
C PRO A 4 14.79 3.48 9.33
N GLU A 5 15.37 4.64 9.03
CA GLU A 5 14.95 5.90 9.65
C GLU A 5 13.53 6.30 9.23
N TYR A 6 13.18 5.98 7.98
CA TYR A 6 11.89 6.31 7.36
C TYR A 6 11.22 5.10 6.75
N LEU A 7 9.90 5.14 6.73
CA LEU A 7 9.03 4.15 6.09
C LEU A 7 8.00 4.87 5.20
N TYR A 8 7.28 4.10 4.39
CA TYR A 8 6.31 4.59 3.42
C TYR A 8 4.94 3.94 3.59
N HIS A 9 3.89 4.76 3.62
CA HIS A 9 2.50 4.33 3.72
C HIS A 9 1.72 4.79 2.48
N GLY A 10 1.12 3.85 1.76
CA GLY A 10 0.23 4.12 0.63
C GLY A 10 -1.23 4.22 1.06
N THR A 11 -1.94 5.24 0.59
CA THR A 11 -3.38 5.39 0.84
C THR A 11 -4.06 6.17 -0.28
N ARG A 12 -5.36 5.95 -0.44
CA ARG A 12 -6.21 6.60 -1.45
C ARG A 12 -6.74 7.96 -1.01
N LYS A 13 -6.43 8.38 0.22
CA LYS A 13 -6.99 9.57 0.86
C LYS A 13 -5.89 10.54 1.25
N LYS A 14 -6.13 11.84 1.04
CA LYS A 14 -5.31 12.89 1.63
C LYS A 14 -5.63 13.00 3.12
N LEU A 15 -4.65 12.70 3.95
CA LEU A 15 -4.74 12.67 5.40
C LEU A 15 -3.65 13.56 6.01
N GLU A 16 -4.02 14.34 7.02
CA GLU A 16 -3.06 15.10 7.84
C GLU A 16 -2.46 14.23 8.96
N LEU A 17 -3.17 13.16 9.33
CA LEU A 17 -2.78 12.22 10.37
C LEU A 17 -3.21 10.81 9.96
N LEU A 18 -2.28 9.85 10.07
CA LEU A 18 -2.56 8.44 9.82
C LEU A 18 -3.01 7.79 11.13
N ASN A 19 -4.31 7.54 11.26
CA ASN A 19 -4.85 6.85 12.43
C ASN A 19 -4.81 5.33 12.23
N PRO A 20 -4.54 4.54 13.28
CA PRO A 20 -4.69 3.09 13.25
C PRO A 20 -6.07 2.66 12.77
N THR A 21 -6.10 1.86 11.71
CA THR A 21 -7.33 1.26 11.17
C THR A 21 -7.18 -0.24 11.08
N GLN A 22 -8.30 -0.94 10.91
CA GLN A 22 -8.28 -2.39 10.75
C GLN A 22 -7.60 -2.75 9.43
N GLY A 23 -6.46 -3.44 9.50
CA GLY A 23 -5.86 -4.09 8.34
C GLY A 23 -6.80 -5.16 7.80
N VAL A 24 -6.87 -5.26 6.48
CA VAL A 24 -7.58 -6.34 5.79
C VAL A 24 -6.61 -6.93 4.79
N GLY A 25 -6.09 -8.11 5.11
CA GLY A 25 -5.18 -8.86 4.25
C GLY A 25 -5.31 -10.36 4.48
N TYR A 26 -4.67 -11.12 3.60
CA TYR A 26 -4.76 -12.58 3.61
C TYR A 26 -3.79 -13.25 4.60
N GLY A 27 -2.78 -12.53 5.11
CA GLY A 27 -1.85 -13.02 6.13
C GLY A 27 -2.38 -12.88 7.55
N VAL A 28 -1.93 -13.77 8.46
CA VAL A 28 -2.33 -13.75 9.88
C VAL A 28 -1.93 -12.42 10.56
N ALA A 29 -0.81 -11.80 10.15
CA ALA A 29 -0.31 -10.52 10.67
C ALA A 29 -0.89 -9.29 9.94
N ASP A 30 -1.54 -9.47 8.79
CA ASP A 30 -2.14 -8.38 7.99
C ASP A 30 -3.51 -7.91 8.52
N ASN A 31 -3.92 -8.43 9.68
CA ASN A 31 -5.24 -8.24 10.26
C ASN A 31 -5.19 -7.53 11.62
N GLU A 32 -4.11 -6.82 11.92
CA GLU A 32 -4.01 -5.98 13.11
C GLU A 32 -4.60 -4.59 12.87
N ARG A 33 -5.03 -3.95 13.97
CA ARG A 33 -5.43 -2.55 13.94
C ARG A 33 -4.19 -1.66 14.08
N GLY A 34 -3.78 -1.01 13.00
CA GLY A 34 -2.57 -0.20 12.96
C GLY A 34 -2.43 0.65 11.70
N VAL A 35 -1.30 1.35 11.63
CA VAL A 35 -0.79 1.98 10.41
C VAL A 35 0.31 1.07 9.87
N TYR A 36 0.08 0.51 8.69
CA TYR A 36 1.05 -0.34 8.01
C TYR A 36 1.94 0.52 7.11
N ALA A 37 3.24 0.22 7.10
CA ALA A 37 4.21 0.87 6.24
C ALA A 37 5.27 -0.12 5.76
N VAL A 38 5.98 0.24 4.71
CA VAL A 38 7.04 -0.55 4.09
C VAL A 38 8.32 0.28 4.00
N SER A 39 9.48 -0.38 3.94
CA SER A 39 10.77 0.31 3.81
C SER A 39 11.07 0.77 2.38
N ASP A 40 10.41 0.18 1.39
CA ASP A 40 10.57 0.50 -0.03
C ASP A 40 9.38 1.34 -0.50
N ARG A 41 9.65 2.56 -0.98
CA ARG A 41 8.64 3.47 -1.51
C ARG A 41 7.81 2.82 -2.62
N GLU A 42 8.43 2.04 -3.50
CA GLU A 42 7.73 1.42 -4.64
C GLU A 42 6.69 0.40 -4.17
N LEU A 43 6.94 -0.30 -3.06
CA LEU A 43 5.99 -1.23 -2.47
C LEU A 43 4.79 -0.52 -1.83
N ALA A 44 4.88 0.76 -1.48
CA ALA A 44 3.75 1.53 -0.96
C ALA A 44 2.79 2.02 -2.06
N ILE A 45 3.26 2.19 -3.29
CA ILE A 45 2.49 2.77 -4.40
C ILE A 45 1.23 1.97 -4.75
N PRO A 46 1.25 0.62 -4.85
CA PRO A 46 0.05 -0.16 -5.09
C PRO A 46 -1.09 0.18 -4.12
N PHE A 47 -0.78 0.42 -2.85
CA PHE A 47 -1.77 0.74 -1.82
C PHE A 47 -2.29 2.18 -1.87
N ALA A 48 -1.63 3.05 -2.63
CA ALA A 48 -2.11 4.39 -2.93
C ALA A 48 -3.13 4.41 -4.09
N ILE A 49 -3.12 3.41 -4.97
CA ILE A 49 -3.99 3.36 -6.14
C ILE A 49 -5.39 2.88 -5.73
N SER A 50 -6.41 3.45 -6.37
CA SER A 50 -7.81 3.08 -6.16
C SER A 50 -8.23 2.00 -7.14
N TYR A 51 -8.83 0.94 -6.60
CA TYR A 51 -9.32 -0.21 -7.35
C TYR A 51 -10.82 -0.38 -7.15
N ARG A 52 -11.51 -0.76 -8.22
CA ARG A 52 -12.95 -1.03 -8.23
C ARG A 52 -13.19 -2.50 -8.55
N PRO A 53 -13.86 -3.26 -7.66
CA PRO A 53 -14.27 -4.62 -7.99
C PRO A 53 -15.30 -4.59 -9.13
N LEU A 54 -15.18 -5.53 -10.07
CA LEU A 54 -16.12 -5.74 -11.17
C LEU A 54 -17.07 -6.93 -10.91
N GLY A 55 -16.80 -7.74 -9.87
CA GLY A 55 -17.64 -8.85 -9.44
C GLY A 55 -17.17 -9.47 -8.12
N ASP A 56 -17.87 -10.50 -7.64
CA ASP A 56 -17.62 -11.13 -6.33
C ASP A 56 -16.27 -11.85 -6.23
N GLY A 57 -15.67 -12.20 -7.38
CA GLY A 57 -14.34 -12.81 -7.49
C GLY A 57 -13.18 -11.82 -7.61
N ALA A 58 -13.42 -10.53 -7.36
CA ALA A 58 -12.44 -9.46 -7.51
C ALA A 58 -11.19 -9.69 -6.63
N ILE A 59 -10.02 -9.67 -7.25
CA ILE A 59 -8.72 -9.80 -6.59
C ILE A 59 -7.83 -8.61 -6.95
N PHE A 60 -7.22 -8.06 -5.91
CA PHE A 60 -6.02 -7.24 -5.97
C PHE A 60 -4.91 -7.96 -5.20
N SER A 61 -3.73 -8.08 -5.81
CA SER A 61 -2.52 -8.56 -5.14
C SER A 61 -1.28 -7.86 -5.67
N VAL A 62 -0.23 -7.80 -4.86
CA VAL A 62 1.05 -7.20 -5.22
C VAL A 62 2.10 -8.31 -5.31
N GLU A 63 2.78 -8.42 -6.45
CA GLU A 63 3.95 -9.29 -6.61
C GLU A 63 5.20 -8.54 -6.16
N THR A 64 5.66 -8.83 -4.95
CA THR A 64 6.76 -8.13 -4.29
C THR A 64 8.13 -8.72 -4.62
N SER A 65 8.22 -9.82 -5.38
CA SER A 65 9.52 -10.33 -5.86
C SER A 65 10.08 -9.55 -7.05
N LYS A 66 9.28 -8.68 -7.69
CA LYS A 66 9.68 -7.86 -8.84
C LYS A 66 9.99 -6.42 -8.43
N ARG A 67 10.86 -5.76 -9.21
CA ARG A 67 11.20 -4.32 -9.08
C ARG A 67 11.13 -3.67 -10.47
N PRO A 68 10.19 -2.74 -10.73
CA PRO A 68 9.12 -2.33 -9.82
C PRO A 68 8.14 -3.48 -9.50
N PRO A 69 7.40 -3.42 -8.38
CA PRO A 69 6.40 -4.43 -8.05
C PRO A 69 5.30 -4.47 -9.10
N GLN A 70 4.73 -5.65 -9.34
CA GLN A 70 3.58 -5.79 -10.24
C GLN A 70 2.27 -5.78 -9.46
N ILE A 71 1.31 -5.02 -9.96
CA ILE A 71 -0.08 -4.98 -9.48
C ILE A 71 -0.86 -5.99 -10.30
N VAL A 72 -1.32 -7.06 -9.67
CA VAL A 72 -2.05 -8.13 -10.33
C VAL A 72 -3.52 -7.99 -10.00
N LEU A 73 -4.36 -7.88 -11.04
CA LEU A 73 -5.80 -7.68 -10.93
C LEU A 73 -6.56 -8.84 -11.60
N LYS A 74 -7.59 -9.37 -10.92
CA LYS A 74 -8.64 -10.21 -11.52
C LYS A 74 -9.99 -9.60 -11.16
N ASP A 75 -10.92 -9.52 -12.12
CA ASP A 75 -12.26 -8.95 -11.93
C ASP A 75 -12.25 -7.63 -11.16
N THR A 76 -11.20 -6.83 -11.40
CA THR A 76 -10.90 -5.59 -10.69
C THR A 76 -10.34 -4.62 -11.70
N ASP A 77 -10.82 -3.39 -11.67
CA ASP A 77 -10.29 -2.31 -12.51
C ASP A 77 -9.67 -1.20 -11.67
N VAL A 78 -8.86 -0.37 -12.30
CA VAL A 78 -8.26 0.81 -11.66
C VAL A 78 -9.18 2.01 -11.85
N ASP A 79 -9.40 2.78 -10.78
CA ASP A 79 -9.96 4.11 -10.93
C ASP A 79 -8.84 5.08 -11.34
N TRP A 80 -8.71 5.26 -12.66
CA TRP A 80 -7.66 6.07 -13.27
C TRP A 80 -7.76 7.56 -12.94
N ASN A 81 -8.93 8.03 -12.50
CA ASN A 81 -9.16 9.45 -12.23
C ASN A 81 -8.90 9.80 -10.75
N GLN A 82 -8.80 8.80 -9.87
CA GLN A 82 -8.57 9.02 -8.46
C GLN A 82 -7.08 9.07 -8.12
N VAL A 83 -6.61 10.22 -7.66
CA VAL A 83 -5.24 10.40 -7.14
C VAL A 83 -5.13 9.74 -5.76
N GLY A 84 -4.02 9.03 -5.56
CA GLY A 84 -3.58 8.46 -4.29
C GLY A 84 -2.45 9.25 -3.64
N TYR A 85 -2.00 8.78 -2.49
CA TYR A 85 -0.92 9.40 -1.73
C TYR A 85 0.04 8.35 -1.17
N VAL A 86 1.34 8.63 -1.28
CA VAL A 86 2.38 7.94 -0.51
C VAL A 86 2.93 8.92 0.53
N TYR A 87 2.86 8.52 1.78
CA TYR A 87 3.37 9.29 2.90
C TYR A 87 4.71 8.73 3.36
N LYS A 88 5.70 9.60 3.52
CA LYS A 88 6.94 9.29 4.23
C LYS A 88 6.73 9.56 5.71
N VAL A 89 7.06 8.59 6.56
CA VAL A 89 6.87 8.66 8.01
C VAL A 89 8.15 8.29 8.75
N SER A 90 8.34 8.83 9.96
CA SER A 90 9.40 8.36 10.86
C SER A 90 9.09 6.93 11.30
N SER A 91 10.12 6.08 11.35
CA SER A 91 9.96 4.70 11.79
C SER A 91 9.84 4.56 13.31
N GLU A 92 10.05 5.61 14.11
CA GLU A 92 10.17 5.55 15.58
C GLU A 92 9.15 4.64 16.26
N THR A 93 7.86 4.80 15.93
CA THR A 93 6.75 4.06 16.55
C THR A 93 6.42 2.72 15.91
N PHE A 94 7.15 2.33 14.85
CA PHE A 94 6.89 1.13 14.08
C PHE A 94 7.69 -0.08 14.57
N GLU A 95 7.04 -1.23 14.59
CA GLU A 95 7.65 -2.53 14.83
C GLU A 95 7.62 -3.34 13.53
N GLN A 96 8.71 -4.04 13.21
CA GLN A 96 8.73 -4.93 12.06
C GLN A 96 7.91 -6.18 12.38
N ILE A 97 6.93 -6.49 11.54
CA ILE A 97 6.03 -7.64 11.74
C ILE A 97 6.29 -8.77 10.73
N ASP A 98 6.92 -8.47 9.60
CA ASP A 98 7.46 -9.45 8.66
C ASP A 98 8.65 -8.87 7.85
N SER A 99 9.10 -9.57 6.81
CA SER A 99 10.25 -9.15 5.99
C SER A 99 10.08 -7.81 5.25
N GLU A 100 8.83 -7.39 4.99
CA GLU A 100 8.51 -6.21 4.18
C GLU A 100 7.72 -5.16 4.96
N GLN A 101 6.95 -5.58 5.97
CA GLN A 101 5.97 -4.76 6.65
C GLN A 101 6.40 -4.32 8.05
N TRP A 102 5.95 -3.12 8.38
CA TRP A 102 6.11 -2.46 9.64
C TRP A 102 4.76 -1.95 10.13
N LEU A 103 4.50 -2.06 11.42
CA LEU A 103 3.22 -1.70 12.03
C LEU A 103 3.42 -0.68 13.15
N SER A 104 2.66 0.42 13.11
CA SER A 104 2.48 1.32 14.25
C SER A 104 1.07 1.20 14.80
N ARG A 105 0.93 1.03 16.12
CA ARG A 105 -0.38 0.93 16.80
C ARG A 105 -0.86 2.28 17.34
N VAL A 106 -0.13 3.35 17.07
CA VAL A 106 -0.46 4.73 17.46
C VAL A 106 -0.64 5.61 16.22
N PRO A 107 -1.30 6.77 16.33
CA PRO A 107 -1.36 7.73 15.22
C PRO A 107 0.02 8.20 14.78
N VAL A 108 0.21 8.32 13.47
CA VAL A 108 1.49 8.71 12.85
C VAL A 108 1.27 9.97 12.00
N LYS A 109 2.08 11.00 12.27
CA LYS A 109 2.08 12.22 11.45
C LYS A 109 2.99 12.02 10.24
N PRO A 110 2.50 12.23 9.01
CA PRO A 110 3.36 12.25 7.83
C PRO A 110 4.39 13.37 7.89
N LEU A 111 5.60 13.09 7.43
CA LEU A 111 6.66 14.09 7.25
C LEU A 111 6.56 14.72 5.87
N GLU A 112 6.31 13.90 4.86
CA GLU A 112 6.15 14.30 3.46
C GLU A 112 4.97 13.54 2.84
N ALA A 113 4.34 14.15 1.85
CA ALA A 113 3.20 13.59 1.13
C ALA A 113 3.47 13.73 -0.37
N GLU A 114 3.39 12.62 -1.09
CA GLU A 114 3.51 12.58 -2.53
C GLU A 114 2.19 12.18 -3.18
N GLU A 115 1.78 12.90 -4.21
CA GLU A 115 0.61 12.56 -5.02
C GLU A 115 0.94 11.45 -6.03
N ILE A 116 0.15 10.39 -6.02
CA ILE A 116 0.28 9.24 -6.91
C ILE A 116 -0.84 9.28 -7.93
N LYS A 117 -0.49 9.55 -9.19
CA LYS A 117 -1.41 9.48 -10.33
C LYS A 117 -1.37 8.07 -10.90
N PRO A 118 -2.48 7.30 -10.92
CA PRO A 118 -2.48 5.91 -11.39
C PRO A 118 -1.91 5.74 -12.81
N GLU A 119 -2.14 6.72 -13.69
CA GLU A 119 -1.63 6.72 -15.07
C GLU A 119 -0.10 6.59 -15.17
N SER A 120 0.64 7.14 -14.20
CA SER A 120 2.11 7.01 -14.16
C SER A 120 2.58 5.58 -13.91
N TYR A 121 1.69 4.70 -13.44
CA TYR A 121 1.98 3.32 -13.05
C TYR A 121 1.23 2.31 -13.93
N ARG A 122 0.69 2.73 -15.08
CA ARG A 122 -0.02 1.86 -16.02
C ARG A 122 0.78 0.60 -16.40
N GLY A 123 2.11 0.75 -16.55
CA GLY A 123 3.01 -0.36 -16.87
C GLY A 123 3.24 -1.38 -15.74
N TRP A 124 2.78 -1.11 -14.52
CA TRP A 124 2.90 -2.03 -13.38
C TRP A 124 1.70 -2.98 -13.30
N ILE A 125 0.60 -2.67 -13.98
CA ILE A 125 -0.67 -3.37 -13.88
C ILE A 125 -0.71 -4.55 -14.85
N VAL A 126 -1.03 -5.72 -14.31
CA VAL A 126 -1.21 -6.97 -15.04
C VAL A 126 -2.61 -7.48 -14.75
N TYR A 127 -3.47 -7.51 -15.77
CA TYR A 127 -4.78 -8.12 -15.69
C TYR A 127 -4.66 -9.63 -15.96
N LYS A 128 -5.16 -10.44 -15.04
CA LYS A 128 -5.32 -11.88 -15.25
C LYS A 128 -6.65 -12.14 -15.93
N SER A 129 -6.62 -12.80 -17.09
CA SER A 129 -7.80 -13.46 -17.64
C SER A 129 -8.01 -14.80 -16.92
N GLU A 130 -9.24 -15.31 -16.94
CA GLU A 130 -9.47 -16.71 -16.60
C GLU A 130 -8.68 -17.61 -17.55
N ILE A 131 -8.06 -18.67 -17.01
CA ILE A 131 -7.51 -19.79 -17.78
C ILE A 131 -8.63 -20.82 -17.92
#